data_AF-A0A3C1GF18-F1
#
_entry.id   AF-A0A3C1GF18-F1
#
_cell.length_a   1.000
_cell.length_b   1.000
_cell.length_c   1.000
_cell.angle_alpha   90.00
_cell.angle_beta   90.00
_cell.angle_gamma   90.00
#
_symmetry.space_group_name_H-M   'P 1'
#
loop_
_entity.id
_entity.type
_entity.pdbx_description
1 polymer ?
#
loop_
_entity_poly.entity_id
_entity_poly.type
_entity_poly.pdbx_seq_one_letter_code
_entity_poly.pdbx_strand_id
1 'polypeptide(L)'
;MSDDEVKRILYVQTSGVESPARSATVFFLAASAAAMDVEVGIYFTQTGPTLLQRGTPETLRVKQGGATLSHFMDQARDLGVRFYVCQPSLDLN
;
A
#
# COMPACT_ATOMS: atom_id res chain seq x y z
N MET A 1 -7.47 -35.06 -2.16
CA MET A 1 -6.83 -33.87 -2.75
C MET A 1 -7.36 -32.72 -1.92
N SER A 2 -6.64 -32.30 -0.89
CA SER A 2 -7.11 -31.27 0.05
C SER A 2 -7.17 -29.93 -0.66
N ASP A 3 -8.25 -29.18 -0.42
CA ASP A 3 -8.48 -27.84 -0.94
C ASP A 3 -7.22 -26.97 -0.88
N ASP A 4 -6.80 -26.42 -2.03
CA ASP A 4 -5.84 -25.30 -2.05
C ASP A 4 -6.53 -24.10 -1.39
N GLU A 5 -6.40 -23.98 -0.07
CA GLU A 5 -6.91 -22.86 0.68
C GLU A 5 -6.19 -21.58 0.23
N VAL A 6 -6.92 -20.70 -0.47
CA VAL A 6 -6.41 -19.39 -0.87
C VAL A 6 -6.04 -18.59 0.38
N LYS A 7 -4.74 -18.38 0.56
CA LYS A 7 -4.19 -17.59 1.67
C LYS A 7 -4.53 -16.12 1.45
N ARG A 8 -4.82 -15.41 2.54
CA ARG A 8 -5.18 -13.99 2.51
C ARG A 8 -4.34 -13.19 3.49
N ILE A 9 -3.89 -12.01 3.08
CA ILE A 9 -3.16 -11.07 3.95
C ILE A 9 -3.79 -9.69 3.83
N LEU A 10 -4.04 -9.05 4.98
CA LEU A 10 -4.39 -7.64 5.06
C LEU A 10 -3.26 -6.88 5.76
N TYR A 11 -2.57 -6.01 5.02
CA TYR A 11 -1.64 -5.07 5.61
C TYR A 11 -2.39 -3.83 6.09
N VAL A 12 -2.11 -3.38 7.31
CA VAL A 12 -2.71 -2.16 7.88
C VAL A 12 -1.66 -1.05 7.87
N GLN A 13 -1.85 -0.07 6.99
CA GLN A 13 -0.98 1.09 6.88
C GLN A 13 -1.54 2.23 7.72
N THR A 14 -0.85 2.52 8.83
CA THR A 14 -1.26 3.55 9.79
C THR A 14 -0.48 4.84 9.64
N SER A 15 0.77 4.77 9.17
CA SER A 15 1.65 5.93 9.00
C SER A 15 1.52 6.53 7.60
N GLY A 16 1.60 7.85 7.53
CA GLY A 16 1.43 8.65 6.34
C GLY A 16 2.69 9.38 5.88
N VAL A 17 2.48 10.55 5.26
CA VAL A 17 3.54 11.45 4.78
C VAL A 17 4.43 11.99 5.91
N GLU A 18 3.99 11.93 7.17
CA GLU A 18 4.80 12.29 8.33
C GLU A 18 5.95 11.31 8.58
N SER A 19 5.89 10.11 7.99
CA SER A 19 6.95 9.10 8.08
C SER A 19 7.35 8.56 6.69
N PRO A 20 7.94 9.40 5.80
CA PRO A 20 8.22 9.05 4.41
C PRO A 20 9.03 7.76 4.24
N ALA A 21 9.99 7.52 5.15
CA ALA A 21 10.86 6.35 5.13
C ALA A 21 10.10 5.01 5.22
N ARG A 22 8.84 5.02 5.68
CA ARG A 22 7.99 3.83 5.85
C ARG A 22 6.97 3.65 4.73
N SER A 23 6.78 4.68 3.88
CA SER A 23 5.66 4.75 2.93
C SER A 23 5.66 3.66 1.86
N ALA A 24 6.84 3.24 1.37
CA ALA A 24 6.93 2.20 0.35
C ALA A 24 6.82 0.77 0.88
N THR A 25 7.14 0.53 2.17
CA THR A 25 7.27 -0.82 2.73
C THR A 25 6.00 -1.64 2.56
N VAL A 26 4.83 -1.04 2.78
CA VAL A 26 3.56 -1.76 2.67
C VAL A 26 3.28 -2.26 1.25
N PHE A 27 3.68 -1.49 0.24
CA PHE A 27 3.53 -1.87 -1.17
C PHE A 27 4.50 -2.99 -1.55
N PHE A 28 5.74 -2.98 -1.04
CA PHE A 28 6.70 -4.06 -1.27
C PHE A 28 6.26 -5.38 -0.67
N LEU A 29 5.77 -5.36 0.56
CA LEU A 29 5.27 -6.55 1.24
C LEU A 29 4.04 -7.09 0.52
N ALA A 30 3.12 -6.21 0.13
CA ALA A 30 1.90 -6.60 -0.58
C ALA A 30 2.18 -7.17 -1.97
N ALA A 31 3.05 -6.53 -2.75
CA ALA A 31 3.48 -7.01 -4.06
C ALA A 31 4.19 -8.38 -3.93
N SER A 32 5.10 -8.54 -2.96
CA SER A 32 5.79 -9.81 -2.72
C SER A 32 4.82 -10.94 -2.39
N ALA A 33 3.84 -10.68 -1.51
CA ALA A 33 2.83 -11.66 -1.15
C ALA A 33 1.90 -12.00 -2.34
N ALA A 34 1.48 -11.00 -3.11
CA ALA A 34 0.65 -11.21 -4.30
C ALA A 34 1.38 -12.05 -5.38
N ALA A 35 2.69 -11.84 -5.55
CA ALA A 35 3.52 -12.65 -6.44
C ALA A 35 3.68 -14.13 -5.98
N MET A 36 3.27 -14.45 -4.75
CA MET A 36 3.20 -15.81 -4.20
C MET A 36 1.78 -16.38 -4.22
N ASP A 37 0.91 -15.85 -5.09
CA ASP A 37 -0.49 -16.26 -5.24
C ASP A 37 -1.34 -16.09 -3.96
N VAL A 38 -0.95 -15.15 -3.08
CA VAL A 38 -1.74 -14.76 -1.91
C VAL A 38 -2.73 -13.66 -2.33
N GLU A 39 -3.97 -13.74 -1.86
CA GLU A 39 -4.93 -12.64 -2.02
C GLU A 39 -4.60 -11.53 -1.00
N VAL A 40 -4.19 -10.36 -1.49
CA VAL A 40 -3.67 -9.28 -0.63
C VAL A 40 -4.54 -8.04 -0.67
N GLY A 41 -4.77 -7.44 0.50
CA GLY A 41 -5.29 -6.10 0.68
C GLY A 41 -4.34 -5.19 1.45
N ILE A 42 -4.42 -3.89 1.20
CA ILE A 42 -3.84 -2.84 2.04
C ILE A 42 -4.98 -1.95 2.57
N TYR A 43 -5.08 -1.81 3.88
CA TYR A 43 -6.03 -0.91 4.54
C TYR A 43 -5.31 0.32 5.11
N PHE A 44 -5.63 1.49 4.57
CA PHE A 44 -5.08 2.77 4.99
C PHE A 44 -5.98 3.40 6.06
N THR A 45 -5.43 3.68 7.24
CA THR A 45 -6.14 4.29 8.37
C THR A 45 -5.21 5.23 9.15
N GLN A 46 -5.74 5.96 10.13
CA GLN A 46 -5.01 6.99 10.88
C GLN A 46 -4.43 8.06 9.93
N THR A 47 -3.11 8.25 9.88
CA THR A 47 -2.45 9.18 8.94
C THR A 47 -2.11 8.52 7.60
N GLY A 48 -2.24 7.19 7.49
CA GLY A 48 -2.01 6.41 6.27
C GLY A 48 -2.69 6.94 5.01
N PRO A 49 -3.95 7.42 5.05
CA PRO A 49 -4.62 7.99 3.87
C PRO A 49 -3.91 9.21 3.25
N THR A 50 -3.07 9.93 3.99
CA THR A 50 -2.27 11.03 3.43
C THR A 50 -1.39 10.58 2.26
N LEU A 51 -0.97 9.31 2.23
CA LEU A 51 -0.22 8.72 1.11
C LEU A 51 -1.04 8.63 -0.19
N LEU A 52 -2.37 8.65 -0.10
CA LEU A 52 -3.29 8.52 -1.23
C LEU A 52 -3.79 9.89 -1.74
N GLN A 53 -3.42 10.99 -1.09
CA GLN A 53 -3.84 12.33 -1.50
C GLN A 53 -3.31 12.64 -2.92
N ARG A 54 -4.14 13.31 -3.73
CA ARG A 54 -3.78 13.66 -5.12
C ARG A 54 -2.45 14.42 -5.15
N GLY A 55 -1.50 13.95 -5.96
CA GLY A 55 -0.18 14.56 -6.11
C GLY A 55 0.86 14.01 -5.12
N THR A 56 0.45 13.42 -3.99
CA THR A 56 1.38 12.83 -3.03
C THR A 56 2.10 11.62 -3.60
N PRO A 57 1.43 10.59 -4.17
CA PRO A 57 2.10 9.44 -4.76
C PRO A 57 3.14 9.80 -5.83
N GLU A 58 2.83 10.78 -6.66
CA GLU A 58 3.62 11.17 -7.83
C GLU A 58 4.89 11.96 -7.45
N THR A 59 4.92 12.56 -6.26
CA THR A 59 6.02 13.41 -5.81
C THR A 59 6.83 12.79 -4.68
N LEU A 60 6.21 11.96 -3.83
CA LEU A 60 6.87 11.35 -2.68
C LEU A 60 7.89 10.30 -3.13
N ARG A 61 9.15 10.47 -2.70
CA ARG A 61 10.24 9.50 -2.89
C ARG A 61 10.80 9.10 -1.55
N VAL A 62 10.88 7.79 -1.28
CA VAL A 62 11.46 7.26 -0.03
C VAL A 62 12.96 7.55 0.06
N LYS A 63 13.64 7.50 -1.08
CA LYS A 63 15.06 7.81 -1.22
C LYS A 63 15.22 8.85 -2.33
N GLN A 64 16.06 9.86 -2.12
CA GLN A 64 16.39 10.82 -3.18
C GLN A 64 16.91 10.09 -4.43
N GLY A 65 16.39 10.47 -5.60
CA GLY A 65 16.69 9.83 -6.88
C GLY A 65 16.09 8.43 -7.09
N GLY A 66 15.47 7.82 -6.06
CA GLY A 66 14.74 6.55 -6.19
C GLY A 66 13.33 6.75 -6.76
N ALA A 67 12.61 5.67 -7.05
CA ALA A 67 11.26 5.74 -7.63
C ALA A 67 10.24 6.49 -6.73
N THR A 68 9.16 6.97 -7.36
CA THR A 68 8.04 7.61 -6.66
C THR A 68 7.18 6.58 -5.95
N LEU A 69 6.37 7.02 -4.98
CA LEU A 69 5.42 6.13 -4.33
C LEU A 69 4.40 5.57 -5.33
N SER A 70 3.97 6.36 -6.32
CA SER A 70 3.08 5.93 -7.40
C SER A 70 3.61 4.71 -8.14
N HIS A 71 4.92 4.63 -8.40
CA HIS A 71 5.53 3.47 -9.03
C HIS A 71 5.30 2.18 -8.22
N PHE A 72 5.49 2.23 -6.90
CA PHE A 72 5.26 1.07 -6.03
C PHE A 72 3.77 0.74 -5.90
N MET A 73 2.90 1.75 -5.90
CA MET A 73 1.45 1.57 -5.93
C MET A 73 0.97 0.90 -7.22
N ASP A 74 1.55 1.27 -8.36
CA ASP A 74 1.26 0.67 -9.67
C ASP A 74 1.69 -0.80 -9.68
N GLN A 75 2.93 -1.09 -9.25
CA GLN A 75 3.43 -2.46 -9.15
C GLN A 75 2.53 -3.36 -8.29
N ALA A 76 2.07 -2.86 -7.14
CA ALA A 76 1.15 -3.62 -6.29
C ALA A 76 -0.21 -3.83 -6.96
N ARG A 77 -0.77 -2.81 -7.63
CA ARG A 77 -2.05 -2.91 -8.36
C ARG A 77 -1.98 -3.88 -9.54
N ASP A 78 -0.87 -3.85 -10.29
CA ASP A 78 -0.64 -4.74 -11.43
C ASP A 78 -0.58 -6.21 -11.01
N LEU A 79 -0.17 -6.49 -9.76
CA LEU A 79 -0.20 -7.81 -9.14
C LEU A 79 -1.54 -8.17 -8.48
N GLY A 80 -2.57 -7.31 -8.60
CA GLY A 80 -3.91 -7.57 -8.07
C GLY A 80 -4.11 -7.20 -6.59
N VAL A 81 -3.17 -6.48 -5.96
CA VAL A 81 -3.35 -5.99 -4.58
C VAL A 81 -4.50 -4.98 -4.52
N ARG A 82 -5.44 -5.19 -3.59
CA ARG A 82 -6.59 -4.29 -3.37
C ARG A 82 -6.27 -3.22 -2.34
N PHE A 83 -6.63 -1.97 -2.62
CA PHE A 83 -6.47 -0.86 -1.68
C PHE A 83 -7.80 -0.48 -1.06
N TYR A 84 -7.81 -0.30 0.25
CA TYR A 84 -8.96 0.09 1.05
C TYR A 84 -8.60 1.29 1.91
N VAL A 85 -9.52 2.22 2.10
CA VAL A 85 -9.28 3.41 2.92
C VAL A 85 -10.37 3.56 3.97
N CYS A 86 -9.97 3.89 5.18
CA CYS A 86 -10.86 4.27 6.27
C CYS A 86 -11.49 5.64 5.94
N GLN A 87 -12.79 5.69 5.67
CA GLN A 87 -13.48 6.93 5.30
C GLN A 87 -13.29 8.05 6.34
N PRO A 88 -13.50 7.82 7.66
CA PRO A 88 -13.25 8.87 8.64
C PRO A 88 -11.80 9.37 8.68
N SER A 89 -10.81 8.48 8.48
CA SER A 89 -9.41 8.91 8.42
C SER A 89 -9.14 9.71 7.15
N LEU A 90 -9.76 9.37 6.02
CA LEU A 90 -9.67 10.17 4.81
C LEU A 90 -10.22 11.59 5.01
N ASP A 91 -11.38 11.71 5.67
CA ASP A 91 -12.04 13.00 5.87
C ASP A 91 -11.27 13.93 6.85
N LEU A 92 -10.42 13.36 7.70
CA LEU A 92 -9.64 14.08 8.71
C LEU A 92 -8.23 14.50 8.24
N ASN A 93 -7.79 14.10 7.04
CA ASN A 93 -6.42 14.33 6.53
C ASN A 93 -6.42 15.06 5.18
#